data_AF-A0AAE3YR38-F1
#
_entry.id   AF-A0AAE3YR38-F1
#
_cell.length_a   1.000
_cell.length_b   1.000
_cell.length_c   1.000
_cell.angle_alpha   90.00
_cell.angle_beta   90.00
_cell.angle_gamma   90.00
#
_symmetry.space_group_name_H-M   'P 1'
#
loop_
_entity.id
_entity.type
_entity.pdbx_description
1 polymer ?
#
loop_
_entity_poly.entity_id
_entity_poly.type
_entity_poly.pdbx_seq_one_letter_code
_entity_poly.pdbx_strand_id
1 'polypeptide(L)'
;MEEIHRLRRVPVGALTVEDLRLLVGQEVALGVVVPLAVRLLEDDPLAEGDLLEGDLLAAVLRVPAVFWSGRPDLAGRLRARPADAGESVVARVPQVEAFLERRW
;
A
#
# COMPACT_ATOMS: atom_id res chain seq x y z
N MET A 1 -12.92 -14.49 6.88
CA MET A 1 -13.69 -14.49 5.62
C MET A 1 -14.88 -13.52 5.66
N GLU A 2 -15.62 -13.39 6.77
CA GLU A 2 -16.75 -12.44 6.87
C GLU A 2 -16.36 -10.96 6.69
N GLU A 3 -15.18 -10.56 7.15
CA GLU A 3 -14.74 -9.16 7.12
C GLU A 3 -14.62 -8.60 5.68
N ILE A 4 -14.04 -9.36 4.75
CA ILE A 4 -13.89 -8.93 3.35
C ILE A 4 -15.25 -8.72 2.68
N HIS A 5 -16.24 -9.55 3.03
CA HIS A 5 -17.58 -9.45 2.46
C HIS A 5 -18.32 -8.22 2.97
N ARG A 6 -18.04 -7.80 4.21
CA ARG A 6 -18.52 -6.52 4.76
C ARG A 6 -17.87 -5.34 4.05
N LEU A 7 -16.55 -5.37 3.88
CA LEU A 7 -15.77 -4.26 3.30
C LEU A 7 -16.11 -3.97 1.83
N ARG A 8 -16.54 -4.96 1.06
CA ARG A 8 -17.04 -4.74 -0.32
C ARG A 8 -18.26 -3.80 -0.40
N ARG A 9 -18.97 -3.58 0.69
CA ARG A 9 -20.15 -2.70 0.77
C ARG A 9 -19.85 -1.35 1.40
N VAL A 10 -18.62 -1.15 1.90
CA VAL A 10 -18.20 0.12 2.50
C VAL A 10 -17.88 1.10 1.37
N PRO A 11 -18.40 2.34 1.41
CA PRO A 11 -17.98 3.37 0.47
C PRO A 11 -16.46 3.51 0.48
N VAL A 12 -15.87 3.62 -0.70
CA VAL A 12 -14.42 3.75 -0.88
C VAL A 12 -13.80 4.84 0.01
N GLY A 13 -14.50 5.95 0.25
CA GLY A 13 -14.03 7.04 1.12
C GLY A 13 -14.17 6.80 2.62
N ALA A 14 -14.76 5.68 3.04
CA ALA A 14 -14.94 5.29 4.44
C ALA A 14 -14.08 4.09 4.85
N LEU A 15 -13.24 3.56 3.93
CA LEU A 15 -12.29 2.51 4.25
C LEU A 15 -11.17 3.07 5.12
N THR A 16 -10.88 2.39 6.22
CA THR A 16 -9.75 2.73 7.10
C THR A 16 -8.43 2.25 6.51
N VAL A 17 -7.30 2.69 7.09
CA VAL A 17 -5.96 2.20 6.75
C VAL A 17 -5.88 0.68 6.93
N GLU A 18 -6.45 0.16 8.03
CA GLU A 18 -6.52 -1.28 8.32
C GLU A 18 -7.36 -2.04 7.28
N ASP A 19 -8.51 -1.49 6.87
CA ASP A 19 -9.35 -2.11 5.83
C ASP A 19 -8.61 -2.21 4.50
N LEU A 20 -7.89 -1.16 4.12
CA LEU A 20 -7.09 -1.15 2.89
C LEU A 20 -5.92 -2.12 2.99
N ARG A 21 -5.23 -2.17 4.13
CA ARG A 21 -4.14 -3.12 4.39
C ARG A 21 -4.62 -4.56 4.22
N LEU A 22 -5.78 -4.89 4.80
CA LEU A 22 -6.40 -6.21 4.69
C LEU A 22 -6.80 -6.54 3.25
N LEU A 23 -7.46 -5.61 2.55
CA LEU A 23 -7.89 -5.84 1.16
C LEU A 23 -6.71 -5.99 0.19
N VAL A 24 -5.67 -5.17 0.36
CA VAL A 24 -4.43 -5.27 -0.42
C VAL A 24 -3.70 -6.58 -0.11
N GLY A 25 -3.55 -6.94 1.16
CA GLY A 25 -2.89 -8.19 1.58
C GLY A 25 -3.63 -9.46 1.17
N GLN A 26 -4.91 -9.36 0.82
CA GLN A 26 -5.72 -10.46 0.28
C GLN A 26 -5.90 -10.37 -1.25
N GLU A 27 -5.22 -9.41 -1.89
CA GLU A 27 -5.28 -9.17 -3.33
C GLU A 27 -6.71 -8.91 -3.87
N VAL A 28 -7.58 -8.36 -3.03
CA VAL A 28 -8.99 -8.11 -3.37
C VAL A 28 -9.13 -6.75 -4.05
N ALA A 29 -9.68 -6.75 -5.27
CA ALA A 29 -9.98 -5.54 -6.02
C ALA A 29 -8.78 -4.57 -6.10
N LEU A 30 -7.56 -5.10 -6.28
CA LEU A 30 -6.30 -4.33 -6.33
C LEU A 30 -6.39 -3.10 -7.23
N GLY A 31 -7.14 -3.21 -8.33
CA GLY A 31 -7.36 -2.11 -9.26
C GLY A 31 -8.01 -0.87 -8.65
N VAL A 32 -8.75 -1.02 -7.56
CA VAL A 32 -9.45 0.02 -6.80
C VAL A 32 -8.72 0.32 -5.49
N VAL A 33 -8.31 -0.71 -4.73
CA VAL A 33 -7.76 -0.51 -3.39
C VAL A 33 -6.32 0.02 -3.38
N VAL A 34 -5.48 -0.40 -4.33
CA VAL A 34 -4.07 0.05 -4.39
C VAL A 34 -3.97 1.55 -4.69
N PRO A 35 -4.69 2.13 -5.66
CA PRO A 35 -4.69 3.58 -5.85
C PRO A 35 -5.07 4.38 -4.60
N LEU A 36 -6.00 3.86 -3.79
CA LEU A 36 -6.42 4.51 -2.55
C LEU A 36 -5.33 4.45 -1.49
N ALA A 37 -4.75 3.25 -1.30
CA ALA A 37 -3.64 3.05 -0.39
C ALA A 37 -2.44 3.92 -0.78
N VAL A 38 -2.10 4.01 -2.07
CA VAL A 38 -1.02 4.89 -2.56
C VAL A 38 -1.30 6.35 -2.21
N ARG A 39 -2.54 6.84 -2.34
CA ARG A 39 -2.88 8.22 -1.95
C ARG A 39 -2.66 8.49 -0.48
N LEU A 40 -3.06 7.56 0.40
CA LEU A 40 -2.81 7.68 1.83
C LEU A 40 -1.31 7.67 2.16
N LEU A 41 -0.55 6.80 1.50
CA LEU A 41 0.89 6.67 1.67
C LEU A 41 1.69 7.86 1.10
N GLU A 42 1.10 8.67 0.22
CA GLU A 42 1.70 9.91 -0.25
C GLU A 42 1.68 11.02 0.79
N ASP A 43 0.62 11.04 1.61
CA ASP A 43 0.45 11.97 2.72
C ASP A 43 1.25 11.50 3.95
N ASP A 44 1.21 10.20 4.25
CA ASP A 44 1.97 9.58 5.35
C ASP A 44 2.47 8.17 4.97
N PRO A 45 3.77 8.00 4.65
CA PRO A 45 4.36 6.70 4.31
C PRO A 45 4.33 5.68 5.46
N LEU A 46 4.20 6.14 6.70
CA LEU A 46 4.12 5.30 7.89
C LEU A 46 2.69 5.15 8.41
N ALA A 47 1.68 5.60 7.65
CA ALA A 47 0.27 5.54 8.00
C ALA A 47 -0.05 4.24 8.74
N GLU A 48 -0.38 4.38 10.02
CA GLU A 48 -0.62 3.25 10.91
C GLU A 48 -2.03 2.71 10.69
N GLY A 49 -2.13 1.39 10.50
CA GLY A 49 -3.37 0.65 10.76
C GLY A 49 -3.58 0.45 12.27
N ASP A 50 -4.29 -0.61 12.64
CA ASP A 50 -4.56 -0.90 14.05
C ASP A 50 -3.39 -1.61 14.77
N LEU A 51 -2.38 -2.07 14.02
CA LEU A 51 -1.40 -3.03 14.53
C LEU A 51 0.06 -2.55 14.47
N LEU A 52 0.53 -1.98 13.35
CA LEU A 52 1.94 -1.60 13.17
C LEU A 52 2.10 -0.42 12.21
N GLU A 53 3.03 0.50 12.50
CA GLU A 53 3.40 1.59 11.58
C GLU A 53 3.94 1.05 10.25
N GLY A 54 3.48 1.62 9.12
CA GLY A 54 3.96 1.25 7.79
C GLY A 54 3.52 -0.14 7.30
N ASP A 55 2.58 -0.80 7.98
CA ASP A 55 2.07 -2.10 7.57
C ASP A 55 1.24 -2.06 6.28
N LEU A 56 0.54 -0.95 6.02
CA LEU A 56 -0.12 -0.66 4.75
C LEU A 56 0.91 -0.57 3.63
N LEU A 57 2.02 0.16 3.85
CA LEU A 57 3.11 0.24 2.89
C LEU A 57 3.67 -1.16 2.62
N ALA A 58 3.99 -1.94 3.66
CA ALA A 58 4.46 -3.31 3.51
C ALA A 58 3.49 -4.20 2.71
N ALA A 59 2.17 -4.05 2.92
CA ALA A 59 1.15 -4.76 2.16
C ALA A 59 1.14 -4.35 0.68
N VAL A 60 1.20 -3.05 0.39
CA VAL A 60 1.23 -2.52 -0.98
C VAL A 60 2.49 -2.96 -1.73
N LEU A 61 3.66 -2.95 -1.10
CA LEU A 61 4.91 -3.37 -1.75
C LEU A 61 4.96 -4.87 -2.10
N ARG A 62 4.09 -5.69 -1.49
CA ARG A 62 3.94 -7.11 -1.80
C ARG A 62 3.00 -7.41 -2.96
N VAL A 63 2.26 -6.42 -3.46
CA VAL A 63 1.37 -6.57 -4.63
C VAL A 63 2.18 -7.11 -5.82
N PRO A 64 1.65 -8.08 -6.59
CA PRO A 64 2.37 -8.72 -7.69
C PRO A 64 2.97 -7.73 -8.70
N ALA A 65 4.18 -8.00 -9.18
CA ALA A 65 4.90 -7.14 -10.14
C ALA A 65 4.09 -6.81 -11.40
N VAL A 66 3.28 -7.77 -11.88
CA VAL A 66 2.39 -7.60 -13.04
C VAL A 66 1.39 -6.44 -12.86
N PHE A 67 0.95 -6.16 -11.63
CA PHE A 67 0.09 -5.02 -11.34
C PHE A 67 0.82 -3.69 -11.58
N TRP A 68 2.07 -3.61 -11.12
CA TRP A 68 2.90 -2.41 -11.23
C TRP A 68 3.35 -2.14 -12.66
N SER A 69 3.71 -3.17 -13.42
CA SER A 69 4.02 -3.02 -14.85
C SER A 69 2.84 -2.48 -15.66
N GLY A 70 1.60 -2.79 -15.25
CA GLY A 70 0.39 -2.23 -15.86
C GLY A 70 0.03 -0.82 -15.40
N ARG A 71 0.70 -0.28 -14.37
CA ARG A 71 0.42 1.03 -13.75
C ARG A 71 1.71 1.76 -13.33
N PRO A 72 2.56 2.13 -14.29
CA PRO A 72 3.83 2.78 -14.01
C PRO A 72 3.66 4.13 -13.31
N ASP A 73 2.54 4.82 -13.51
CA ASP A 73 2.17 6.07 -12.84
C ASP A 73 2.05 5.90 -11.32
N LEU A 74 1.33 4.87 -10.86
CA LEU A 74 1.21 4.56 -9.43
C LEU A 74 2.54 4.11 -8.83
N ALA A 75 3.30 3.31 -9.57
CA ALA A 75 4.63 2.87 -9.14
C ALA A 75 5.58 4.07 -8.94
N GLY A 76 5.56 5.06 -9.84
CA GLY A 76 6.36 6.27 -9.73
C GLY A 76 6.03 7.08 -8.49
N ARG A 77 4.74 7.29 -8.21
CA ARG A 77 4.25 7.99 -7.02
C ARG A 77 4.70 7.31 -5.73
N LEU A 78 4.55 5.98 -5.67
CA LEU A 78 4.96 5.20 -4.52
C LEU A 78 6.48 5.15 -4.33
N ARG A 79 7.30 5.31 -5.38
CA ARG A 79 8.76 5.37 -5.25
C ARG A 79 9.28 6.72 -4.77
N ALA A 80 8.64 7.80 -5.19
CA ALA A 80 9.08 9.16 -4.83
C ALA A 80 9.06 9.37 -3.31
N ARG A 81 7.99 8.92 -2.63
CA ARG A 81 7.72 9.27 -1.24
C ARG A 81 8.56 8.56 -0.17
N PRO A 82 8.78 7.23 -0.24
CA PRO A 82 9.67 6.54 0.68
C PRO A 82 11.12 7.04 0.56
N ALA A 83 11.52 7.49 -0.63
CA ALA A 83 12.84 8.11 -0.84
C ALA A 83 12.96 9.47 -0.13
N ASP A 84 11.88 10.27 -0.14
CA ASP A 84 11.83 11.55 0.57
C ASP A 84 11.75 11.39 2.09
N ALA A 85 11.11 10.32 2.57
CA ALA A 85 10.87 10.07 4.00
C ALA A 85 12.08 9.46 4.75
N GLY A 86 13.09 8.98 4.03
CA GLY A 86 14.41 8.66 4.56
C GLY A 86 14.56 7.34 5.33
N GLU A 87 15.72 7.17 5.96
CA GLU A 87 16.20 5.96 6.65
C GLU A 87 15.23 5.40 7.71
N SER A 88 14.40 6.27 8.31
CA SER A 88 13.36 5.89 9.29
C SER A 88 12.28 4.97 8.68
N VAL A 89 11.89 5.21 7.42
CA VAL A 89 10.90 4.37 6.73
C VAL A 89 11.50 3.04 6.33
N VAL A 90 12.75 3.04 5.86
CA VAL A 90 13.47 1.81 5.49
C VAL A 90 13.71 0.93 6.73
N ALA A 91 14.03 1.54 7.88
CA ALA A 91 14.22 0.82 9.14
C ALA A 91 12.93 0.14 9.63
N ARG A 92 11.77 0.79 9.44
CA ARG A 92 10.45 0.26 9.85
C ARG A 92 9.84 -0.70 8.82
N VAL A 93 10.07 -0.44 7.54
CA VAL A 93 9.53 -1.18 6.39
C VAL A 93 10.67 -1.60 5.46
N PRO A 94 11.42 -2.67 5.81
CA PRO A 94 12.58 -3.12 5.03
C PRO A 94 12.22 -3.56 3.61
N GLN A 95 10.94 -3.83 3.34
CA GLN A 95 10.46 -4.17 2.00
C GLN A 95 10.59 -2.99 1.00
N VAL A 96 10.73 -1.75 1.49
CA VAL A 96 10.90 -0.55 0.65
C VAL A 96 12.18 -0.65 -0.17
N GLU A 97 13.30 -1.05 0.43
CA GLU A 97 14.58 -1.13 -0.26
C GLU A 97 14.51 -2.08 -1.46
N ALA A 98 14.05 -3.32 -1.22
CA ALA A 98 13.83 -4.29 -2.27
C ALA A 98 12.89 -3.75 -3.37
N PHE A 99 11.84 -3.02 -2.99
CA PHE A 99 10.90 -2.39 -3.94
C PHE A 99 11.54 -1.30 -4.80
N LEU A 100 12.42 -0.47 -4.24
CA LEU A 100 13.15 0.56 -4.99
C LEU A 100 14.11 -0.07 -6.01
N GLU A 101 14.73 -1.20 -5.67
CA GLU A 101 15.67 -1.91 -6.55
C GLU A 101 14.98 -2.67 -7.70
N ARG A 102 13.71 -3.03 -7.52
CA ARG A 102 12.95 -3.78 -8.51
C ARG A 102 12.68 -2.92 -9.76
N ARG A 103 13.16 -3.41 -10.91
CA ARG A 103 12.90 -2.82 -12.23
C ARG A 103 11.76 -3.57 -12.93
N TRP A 104 10.61 -2.93 -13.00
CA TRP A 104 9.45 -3.32 -13.82
C TRP A 104 9.00 -2.14 -14.64
#